data_AF-A0A0C1K771-F1
#
_entry.id   AF-A0A0C1K771-F1
#
_cell.length_a   1.000
_cell.length_b   1.000
_cell.length_c   1.000
_cell.angle_alpha   90.00
_cell.angle_beta   90.00
_cell.angle_gamma   90.00
#
_symmetry.space_group_name_H-M   'P 1'
#
loop_
_entity.id
_entity.type
_entity.pdbx_description
1 polymer ?
#
loop_
_entity_poly.entity_id
_entity_poly.type
_entity_poly.pdbx_seq_one_letter_code
_entity_poly.pdbx_strand_id
1 'polypeptide(L)'
;MVPSRRGGRLSQEADKPWMKKKKGCFKIIQGFGRDEEARQLWKKLCGYHRRSLAETAMYRFIRSFGGDFPSRKLAYQQAELYAKSLAMNKRTKLEMPKAMGANLCDISLEELLDHLRNKA
;
A
#
# COMPACT_ATOMS: atom_id res chain seq x y z
N MET A 1 5.65 -1.42 6.80
CA MET A 1 6.33 -0.45 7.67
C MET A 1 5.26 0.44 8.25
N VAL A 2 4.99 0.32 9.54
CA VAL A 2 4.02 1.17 10.25
C VAL A 2 4.69 2.51 10.52
N PRO A 3 4.00 3.66 10.34
CA PRO A 3 4.56 4.96 10.69
C PRO A 3 5.07 4.99 12.11
N SER A 4 6.19 5.66 12.31
CA SER A 4 6.65 5.92 13.66
C SER A 4 5.57 6.71 14.41
N ARG A 5 5.14 6.20 15.56
CA ARG A 5 4.24 6.94 16.44
C ARG A 5 4.93 8.24 16.86
N ARG A 6 4.17 9.33 17.01
CA ARG A 6 4.70 10.59 17.55
C ARG A 6 5.38 10.29 18.90
N GLY A 7 6.61 10.76 19.07
CA GLY A 7 7.38 10.52 20.28
C GLY A 7 8.02 9.13 20.41
N GLY A 8 7.85 8.21 19.44
CA GLY A 8 8.46 6.89 19.48
C GLY A 8 9.98 6.94 19.67
N ARG A 9 10.59 5.91 20.25
CA ARG A 9 12.05 5.79 20.44
C ARG A 9 12.58 4.53 19.74
N LEU A 10 13.81 4.58 19.25
CA LEU A 10 14.50 3.37 18.75
C LEU A 10 14.85 2.47 19.93
N SER A 11 14.59 1.18 19.77
CA SER A 11 15.15 0.19 20.69
C SER A 11 16.67 0.16 20.54
N GLN A 12 17.38 0.11 21.67
CA GLN A 12 18.85 0.01 21.74
C GLN A 12 19.38 -1.39 21.44
N GLU A 13 18.49 -2.37 21.23
CA GLU A 13 18.87 -3.74 20.91
C GLU A 13 19.74 -3.82 19.64
N ALA A 14 20.69 -4.76 19.62
CA ALA A 14 21.63 -4.98 18.52
C ALA A 14 20.95 -5.02 17.14
N ASP A 15 21.68 -4.63 16.09
CA ASP A 15 21.14 -4.49 14.73
C ASP A 15 20.80 -5.85 14.10
N LYS A 16 19.58 -6.31 14.40
CA LYS A 16 18.96 -7.47 13.78
C LYS A 16 18.80 -7.26 12.25
N PRO A 17 19.24 -8.20 11.40
CA PRO A 17 19.19 -8.06 9.94
C PRO A 17 17.81 -7.70 9.39
N TRP A 18 16.74 -8.35 9.88
CA TRP A 18 15.35 -8.09 9.45
C TRP A 18 14.77 -6.75 9.96
N MET A 19 15.45 -6.07 10.89
CA MET A 19 15.05 -4.75 11.41
C MET A 19 15.76 -3.58 10.73
N LYS A 20 16.78 -3.83 9.89
CA LYS A 20 17.60 -2.79 9.25
C LYS A 20 16.76 -1.75 8.50
N LYS A 21 15.81 -2.19 7.67
CA LYS A 21 14.92 -1.29 6.91
C LYS A 21 14.05 -0.42 7.82
N LYS A 22 13.51 -1.01 8.89
CA LYS A 22 12.67 -0.31 9.88
C LYS A 22 13.45 0.72 10.68
N LYS A 23 14.63 0.34 11.17
CA LYS A 23 15.53 1.24 11.90
C LYS A 23 16.05 2.36 11.01
N GLY A 24 16.44 2.07 9.77
CA GLY A 24 16.91 3.06 8.81
C GLY A 24 15.87 4.16 8.57
N CYS A 25 14.63 3.78 8.30
CA CYS A 25 13.56 4.76 8.17
C CYS A 25 13.27 5.53 9.44
N PHE A 26 13.42 4.92 10.61
CA PHE A 26 13.26 5.67 11.85
C PHE A 26 14.38 6.69 12.05
N LYS A 27 15.62 6.37 11.68
CA LYS A 27 16.75 7.32 11.72
C LYS A 27 16.49 8.53 10.83
N ILE A 28 15.87 8.32 9.66
CA ILE A 28 15.48 9.40 8.73
C ILE A 28 14.54 10.41 9.42
N ILE A 29 13.47 9.96 10.09
CA ILE A 29 12.53 10.88 10.77
C ILE A 29 13.12 11.53 12.03
N GLN A 30 14.08 10.87 12.70
CA GLN A 30 14.83 11.50 13.79
C GLN A 30 15.77 12.61 13.29
N GLY A 31 16.43 12.40 12.15
CA GLY A 31 17.33 13.39 11.56
C GLY A 31 16.62 14.66 11.06
N PHE A 32 15.37 14.53 10.61
CA PHE A 32 14.58 15.66 10.09
C PHE A 32 13.76 16.43 11.15
N GLY A 33 14.02 16.27 12.45
CA GLY A 33 13.36 17.10 13.49
C GLY A 33 11.91 16.71 13.85
N ARG A 34 11.31 15.73 13.15
CA ARG A 34 9.95 15.19 13.39
C ARG A 34 8.78 16.12 13.07
N ASP A 35 9.03 17.18 12.33
CA ASP A 35 7.99 18.10 11.85
C ASP A 35 7.08 17.45 10.80
N GLU A 36 6.02 18.14 10.40
CA GLU A 36 5.07 17.59 9.43
C GLU A 36 5.70 17.49 8.02
N GLU A 37 6.53 18.46 7.64
CA GLU A 37 7.29 18.42 6.37
C GLU A 37 8.30 17.25 6.35
N ALA A 38 9.02 17.07 7.46
CA ALA A 38 9.90 15.94 7.70
C ALA A 38 9.17 14.60 7.57
N ARG A 39 7.93 14.52 8.06
CA ARG A 39 7.07 13.35 7.93
C ARG A 39 6.64 13.10 6.49
N GLN A 40 6.30 14.15 5.74
CA GLN A 40 5.96 14.01 4.31
C GLN A 40 7.15 13.47 3.51
N LEU A 41 8.34 14.02 3.74
CA LEU A 41 9.57 13.55 3.09
C LEU A 41 9.92 12.12 3.51
N TRP A 42 9.84 11.82 4.80
CA TRP A 42 10.02 10.48 5.35
C TRP A 42 9.06 9.46 4.70
N LYS A 43 7.77 9.79 4.54
CA LYS A 43 6.77 8.91 3.89
C LYS A 43 7.19 8.55 2.46
N LYS A 44 7.78 9.50 1.72
CA LYS A 44 8.29 9.29 0.36
C LYS A 44 9.54 8.41 0.37
N LEU A 45 10.57 8.79 1.14
CA LEU A 45 11.86 8.08 1.21
C LEU A 45 11.73 6.63 1.70
N CYS A 46 10.78 6.37 2.59
CA CYS A 46 10.56 5.04 3.17
C CYS A 46 9.63 4.15 2.34
N GLY A 47 9.12 4.63 1.21
CA GLY A 47 8.13 3.93 0.40
C GLY A 47 6.81 3.69 1.15
N TYR A 48 6.50 4.54 2.15
CA TYR A 48 5.23 4.46 2.88
C TYR A 48 4.06 4.88 1.99
N HIS A 49 4.28 5.85 1.10
CA HIS A 49 3.24 6.34 0.19
C HIS A 49 2.63 5.23 -0.68
N ARG A 50 3.46 4.36 -1.27
CA ARG A 50 2.99 3.21 -2.07
C ARG A 50 2.15 2.23 -1.24
N ARG A 51 2.53 2.00 0.03
CA ARG A 51 1.75 1.16 0.95
C ARG A 51 0.40 1.81 1.28
N SER A 52 0.37 3.10 1.60
CA SER A 52 -0.90 3.77 1.89
C SER A 52 -1.86 3.71 0.70
N LEU A 53 -1.37 3.82 -0.53
CA LEU A 53 -2.20 3.66 -1.74
C LEU A 53 -2.78 2.24 -1.83
N ALA A 54 -1.96 1.21 -1.60
CA ALA A 54 -2.42 -0.17 -1.60
C ALA A 54 -3.43 -0.47 -0.48
N GLU A 55 -3.21 0.06 0.73
CA GLU A 55 -4.15 -0.06 1.86
C GLU A 55 -5.49 0.60 1.56
N THR A 56 -5.47 1.83 1.00
CA THR A 56 -6.69 2.53 0.58
C THR A 56 -7.42 1.79 -0.54
N ALA A 57 -6.70 1.26 -1.53
CA ALA A 57 -7.30 0.46 -2.59
C ALA A 57 -7.92 -0.83 -2.06
N MET A 58 -7.25 -1.52 -1.15
CA MET A 58 -7.78 -2.72 -0.49
C MET A 58 -9.01 -2.41 0.37
N TYR A 59 -9.00 -1.31 1.11
CA TYR A 59 -10.16 -0.85 1.87
C TYR A 59 -11.37 -0.61 0.96
N ARG A 60 -11.18 0.08 -0.17
CA ARG A 60 -12.23 0.28 -1.18
C ARG A 60 -12.72 -1.03 -1.77
N PHE A 61 -11.81 -1.96 -2.05
CA PHE A 61 -12.14 -3.28 -2.58
C PHE A 61 -13.04 -4.06 -1.59
N ILE A 62 -12.60 -4.22 -0.35
CA ILE A 62 -13.35 -4.94 0.70
C ILE A 62 -14.70 -4.27 0.94
N ARG A 63 -14.75 -2.94 0.97
CA ARG A 63 -16.01 -2.21 1.16
C ARG A 63 -17.00 -2.40 0.01
N SER A 64 -16.49 -2.60 -1.21
CA SER A 64 -17.32 -2.72 -2.42
C SER A 64 -17.78 -4.15 -2.73
N PHE A 65 -16.98 -5.16 -2.36
CA PHE A 65 -17.19 -6.55 -2.78
C PHE A 65 -17.23 -7.56 -1.62
N GLY A 66 -17.07 -7.10 -0.38
CA GLY A 66 -16.86 -7.96 0.78
C GLY A 66 -15.41 -8.44 0.93
N GLY A 67 -15.10 -8.98 2.11
CA GLY A 67 -13.77 -9.51 2.43
C GLY A 67 -13.58 -10.99 2.07
N ASP A 68 -14.69 -11.69 1.83
CA ASP A 68 -14.70 -13.14 1.67
C ASP A 68 -14.86 -13.56 0.20
N PHE A 69 -14.28 -14.73 -0.12
CA PHE A 69 -14.48 -15.42 -1.38
C PHE A 69 -15.27 -16.71 -1.12
N PRO A 70 -16.42 -16.92 -1.76
CA PRO A 70 -17.27 -18.09 -1.53
C PRO A 70 -16.60 -19.41 -1.92
N SER A 71 -15.70 -19.39 -2.91
CA SER A 71 -15.00 -20.58 -3.35
C SER A 71 -13.84 -20.96 -2.43
N ARG A 72 -13.69 -22.25 -2.14
CA ARG A 72 -12.55 -22.80 -1.38
C ARG A 72 -11.34 -23.15 -2.26
N LYS A 73 -11.46 -23.06 -3.59
CA LYS A 73 -10.37 -23.38 -4.54
C LYS A 73 -9.67 -22.09 -4.96
N LEU A 74 -8.34 -22.03 -4.82
CA LEU A 74 -7.52 -20.86 -5.13
C LEU A 74 -7.72 -20.34 -6.56
N ALA A 75 -7.82 -21.22 -7.55
CA ALA A 75 -8.01 -20.82 -8.94
C ALA A 75 -9.30 -19.99 -9.15
N TYR A 76 -10.39 -20.35 -8.47
CA TYR A 76 -11.64 -19.59 -8.53
C TYR A 76 -11.56 -18.29 -7.73
N GLN A 77 -10.87 -18.28 -6.59
CA GLN A 77 -10.62 -17.05 -5.83
C GLN A 77 -9.79 -16.04 -6.65
N GLN A 78 -8.79 -16.51 -7.40
CA GLN A 78 -7.99 -15.69 -8.30
C GLN A 78 -8.82 -15.10 -9.44
N ALA A 79 -9.66 -15.91 -10.09
CA ALA A 79 -10.56 -15.45 -11.14
C ALA A 79 -11.56 -14.41 -10.62
N GLU A 80 -12.13 -14.64 -9.43
CA GLU A 80 -13.07 -13.72 -8.79
C GLU A 80 -12.38 -12.40 -8.38
N LEU A 81 -11.18 -12.48 -7.80
CA LEU A 81 -10.36 -11.32 -7.46
C LEU A 81 -10.09 -10.49 -8.72
N TYR A 82 -9.67 -11.12 -9.82
CA TYR A 82 -9.40 -10.45 -11.08
C TYR A 82 -10.64 -9.72 -11.63
N ALA A 83 -11.79 -10.40 -11.65
CA ALA A 83 -13.06 -9.82 -12.10
C ALA A 83 -13.49 -8.61 -11.23
N LYS A 84 -13.38 -8.74 -9.90
CA LYS A 84 -13.70 -7.67 -8.94
C LYS A 84 -12.76 -6.47 -9.13
N SER A 85 -11.46 -6.70 -9.29
CA SER A 85 -10.47 -5.64 -9.56
C SER A 85 -10.77 -4.90 -10.88
N LEU A 86 -11.09 -5.64 -11.96
CA LEU A 86 -11.49 -5.04 -13.23
C LEU A 86 -12.74 -4.17 -13.09
N ALA A 87 -13.76 -4.66 -12.38
CA ALA A 87 -14.99 -3.91 -12.11
C ALA A 87 -14.74 -2.63 -11.29
N MET A 88 -13.82 -2.68 -10.32
CA MET A 88 -13.42 -1.52 -9.53
C MET A 88 -12.72 -0.44 -10.37
N ASN A 89 -11.83 -0.87 -11.28
CA ASN A 89 -11.13 0.03 -12.20
C ASN A 89 -12.10 0.68 -13.19
N LYS A 90 -13.08 -0.07 -13.70
CA LYS A 90 -14.13 0.46 -14.58
C LYS A 90 -15.02 1.48 -13.86
N ARG A 91 -15.47 1.19 -12.64
CA ARG A 91 -16.24 2.16 -11.82
C ARG A 91 -15.46 3.44 -11.60
N THR A 92 -14.20 3.31 -11.18
CA THR A 92 -13.32 4.47 -10.99
C THR A 92 -13.20 5.30 -12.26
N LYS A 93 -13.00 4.69 -13.43
CA LYS A 93 -12.92 5.43 -14.70
C LYS A 93 -14.21 6.16 -15.10
N LEU A 94 -15.37 5.58 -14.78
CA LEU A 94 -16.68 6.14 -15.14
C LEU A 94 -17.15 7.22 -14.15
N GLU A 95 -16.79 7.09 -12.88
CA GLU A 95 -17.20 8.00 -11.80
C GLU A 95 -16.25 9.20 -11.63
N MET A 96 -15.19 9.31 -12.45
CA MET A 96 -14.28 10.46 -12.40
C MET A 96 -14.95 11.73 -12.97
N PRO A 97 -15.13 12.80 -12.18
CA PRO A 97 -15.45 14.11 -12.74
C PRO A 97 -14.27 14.57 -13.61
N LYS A 98 -14.55 14.99 -14.86
CA LYS A 98 -13.56 15.41 -15.88
C LYS A 98 -12.56 16.50 -15.43
N ALA A 99 -12.77 17.11 -14.27
CA ALA A 99 -11.94 18.17 -13.70
C ALA A 99 -10.72 17.68 -12.89
N MET A 100 -10.68 16.43 -12.40
CA MET A 100 -9.51 15.88 -11.71
C MET A 100 -8.76 14.89 -12.61
N GLY A 101 -8.10 15.44 -13.62
CA GLY A 101 -7.07 14.72 -14.36
C GLY A 101 -5.87 14.44 -13.45
N ALA A 102 -5.53 13.15 -13.37
CA ALA A 102 -4.28 12.60 -12.83
C ALA A 102 -4.20 12.34 -11.31
N ASN A 103 -3.77 11.10 -11.05
CA ASN A 103 -3.10 10.60 -9.84
C ASN A 103 -4.03 10.27 -8.67
N LEU A 104 -4.46 9.01 -8.56
CA LEU A 104 -4.67 8.33 -7.26
C LEU A 104 -5.00 6.83 -7.41
N CYS A 105 -5.36 6.32 -8.60
CA CYS A 105 -5.89 4.96 -8.73
C CYS A 105 -5.24 4.08 -9.80
N ASP A 106 -4.22 4.55 -10.53
CA ASP A 106 -3.45 3.69 -11.45
C ASP A 106 -2.53 2.77 -10.65
N ILE A 107 -3.12 1.83 -9.90
CA ILE A 107 -2.42 0.60 -9.57
C ILE A 107 -2.39 -0.17 -10.88
N SER A 108 -1.29 0.02 -11.62
CA SER A 108 -1.04 -0.73 -12.85
C SER A 108 -1.19 -2.22 -12.50
N LEU A 109 -2.20 -2.86 -13.11
CA LEU A 109 -2.49 -4.28 -12.93
C LEU A 109 -1.23 -5.13 -13.18
N GLU A 110 -0.28 -4.61 -13.96
CA GLU A 110 1.03 -5.20 -14.20
C GLU A 110 1.82 -5.47 -12.91
N GLU A 111 1.90 -4.54 -11.95
CA GLU A 111 2.70 -4.76 -10.73
C GLU A 111 2.08 -5.81 -9.79
N LEU A 112 0.75 -5.94 -9.78
CA LEU A 112 0.04 -6.97 -9.00
C LEU A 112 0.09 -8.34 -9.71
N LEU A 113 0.00 -8.35 -11.04
CA LEU A 113 0.15 -9.56 -11.84
C LEU A 113 1.59 -10.09 -11.77
N ASP A 114 2.60 -9.22 -11.79
CA ASP A 114 4.02 -9.62 -11.68
C ASP A 114 4.31 -10.26 -10.30
N HIS A 115 3.71 -9.73 -9.23
CA HIS A 115 3.87 -10.30 -7.89
C HIS A 115 3.16 -11.65 -7.71
N LEU A 116 2.09 -11.90 -8.48
CA LEU A 116 1.37 -13.18 -8.47
C LEU A 116 2.00 -14.19 -9.44
N ARG A 117 2.64 -13.74 -10.52
CA ARG A 117 3.29 -14.59 -11.53
C ARG A 117 4.67 -15.09 -11.08
N ASN A 118 5.41 -14.31 -10.28
CA ASN A 118 6.73 -14.68 -9.74
C ASN A 118 6.68 -15.47 -8.40
N LYS A 119 5.51 -16.04 -8.06
CA LYS A 119 5.32 -16.90 -6.87
C LYS A 119 5.10 -18.38 -7.22
N ALA A 120 5.29 -18.75 -8.49
CA ALA A 120 5.33 -20.13 -8.96
C ALA A 120 6.76 -20.64 -9.03
#